data_AF-A0A662KKL8-F1
#
_entry.id   AF-A0A662KKL8-F1
#
_cell.length_a   1.000
_cell.length_b   1.000
_cell.length_c   1.000
_cell.angle_alpha   90.00
_cell.angle_beta   90.00
_cell.angle_gamma   90.00
#
_symmetry.space_group_name_H-M   'P 1'
#
loop_
_entity.id
_entity.type
_entity.pdbx_description
1 polymer ?
#
loop_
_entity_poly.entity_id
_entity_poly.type
_entity_poly.pdbx_seq_one_letter_code
_entity_poly.pdbx_strand_id
1 'polypeptide(L)' 'NVPHGDYENTYCHHCGHLLIKRHGFSAEIVGMRGPTCAKCGTEIPVVV' A
#
# COMPACT_ATOMS: atom_id res chain seq x y z
N ASN A 1 2.12 -16.20 -22.01
CA ASN A 1 2.48 -15.10 -21.09
C ASN A 1 1.64 -15.27 -19.83
N VAL A 2 2.17 -14.98 -18.66
CA VAL A 2 1.35 -14.93 -17.44
C VAL A 2 0.39 -13.75 -17.62
N PRO A 3 -0.94 -13.91 -17.50
CA PRO A 3 -1.84 -12.76 -17.48
C PRO A 3 -1.36 -11.80 -16.40
N HIS A 4 -1.33 -10.50 -16.69
CA HIS A 4 -0.90 -9.44 -15.77
C HIS A 4 -1.91 -9.24 -14.63
N GLY A 5 -2.26 -10.35 -13.96
CA GLY A 5 -3.26 -10.43 -12.91
C GLY A 5 -2.78 -9.64 -11.70
N ASP A 6 -3.50 -8.56 -11.45
CA ASP A 6 -3.73 -7.92 -10.16
C ASP A 6 -2.54 -7.97 -9.20
N TYR A 7 -1.58 -7.06 -9.41
CA TYR A 7 -0.65 -6.72 -8.33
C TYR A 7 -1.45 -6.15 -7.16
N GLU A 8 -1.30 -6.76 -5.98
CA GLU A 8 -2.09 -6.37 -4.83
C GLU A 8 -1.60 -5.05 -4.25
N ASN A 9 -2.43 -4.01 -4.42
CA ASN A 9 -2.28 -2.74 -3.70
C ASN A 9 -2.16 -3.00 -2.19
N THR A 10 -1.34 -2.21 -1.51
CA THR A 10 -1.23 -2.30 -0.05
C THR A 10 -2.23 -1.33 0.58
N TYR A 11 -3.09 -1.85 1.44
CA TYR A 11 -4.10 -1.09 2.17
C TYR A 11 -3.77 -1.03 3.66
N CYS A 12 -4.27 0.00 4.33
CA CYS A 12 -4.16 0.15 5.77
C CYS A 12 -5.00 -0.92 6.47
N HIS A 13 -4.36 -1.75 7.30
CA HIS A 13 -5.02 -2.81 8.06
C HIS A 13 -6.06 -2.29 9.05
N HIS A 14 -5.97 -1.02 9.47
CA HIS A 14 -6.89 -0.42 10.42
C HIS A 14 -8.11 0.24 9.77
N CYS A 15 -7.92 0.98 8.67
CA CYS A 15 -8.99 1.78 8.07
C CYS A 15 -9.29 1.51 6.58
N GLY A 16 -8.59 0.55 5.97
CA GLY A 16 -8.76 0.18 4.56
C GLY A 16 -8.27 1.22 3.54
N HIS A 17 -7.61 2.30 3.98
CA HIS A 17 -7.09 3.32 3.06
C HIS A 17 -5.96 2.77 2.19
N LEU A 18 -5.93 3.13 0.91
CA LEU A 18 -4.85 2.76 0.00
C LEU A 18 -3.53 3.43 0.45
N LEU A 19 -2.51 2.62 0.71
CA LEU A 19 -1.19 3.08 1.16
C LEU A 19 -0.18 3.06 0.01
N ILE A 20 -0.11 1.94 -0.70
CA ILE A 20 0.82 1.72 -1.81
C ILE A 20 0.01 1.23 -3.00
N LYS A 21 0.10 1.97 -4.10
CA LYS A 21 -0.49 1.57 -5.38
C LYS A 21 0.54 0.77 -6.19
N ARG A 22 0.13 -0.37 -6.72
CA ARG A 22 0.99 -1.25 -7.54
C ARG A 22 0.44 -1.37 -8.96
N HIS A 23 1.32 -1.31 -9.95
CA HIS A 23 0.96 -1.48 -11.35
C HIS A 23 2.17 -2.00 -12.14
N GLY A 24 2.03 -3.20 -12.73
CA GLY A 24 3.16 -3.87 -13.38
C GLY A 24 4.32 -4.05 -12.39
N PHE A 25 5.51 -3.63 -12.80
CA PHE A 25 6.71 -3.68 -11.96
C PHE A 25 6.93 -2.42 -11.09
N SER A 26 5.94 -1.53 -11.02
CA SER A 26 6.04 -0.26 -10.29
C SER A 26 5.20 -0.27 -9.02
N ALA A 27 5.73 0.39 -7.98
CA ALA A 27 5.03 0.66 -6.73
C ALA A 27 5.18 2.13 -6.35
N GLU A 28 4.09 2.75 -5.93
CA GLU A 28 4.02 4.16 -5.53
C GLU A 28 3.37 4.29 -4.15
N ILE A 29 4.00 5.04 -3.26
CA ILE A 29 3.43 5.37 -1.94
C ILE A 29 2.46 6.54 -2.12
N VAL A 30 1.17 6.29 -1.88
CA VAL A 30 0.10 7.26 -2.12
C VAL A 30 -0.66 7.68 -0.85
N GLY A 31 -0.54 6.90 0.24
CA GLY A 31 -1.34 7.11 1.46
C GLY A 31 -0.58 6.96 2.77
N MET A 32 0.74 7.17 2.76
CA MET A 32 1.56 7.13 3.98
C MET A 32 2.15 8.50 4.32
N ARG A 33 2.30 8.76 5.63
CA ARG A 33 3.10 9.85 6.20
C ARG A 33 4.19 9.21 7.06
N GLY A 34 5.39 9.05 6.48
CA GLY A 34 6.45 8.27 7.11
C GLY A 34 5.98 6.83 7.36
N PRO A 35 6.13 6.28 8.59
CA PRO A 35 5.70 4.92 8.93
C PRO A 35 4.20 4.80 9.24
N THR A 36 3.39 5.86 9.04
CA THR A 36 1.98 5.87 9.45
C THR A 36 1.03 6.04 8.26
N CYS A 37 -0.21 5.54 8.41
CA CYS A 37 -1.29 5.84 7.47
C CYS A 37 -1.62 7.34 7.48
N ALA A 38 -1.58 7.97 6.30
CA ALA A 38 -1.90 9.39 6.16
C ALA A 38 -3.35 9.74 6.53
N LYS A 39 -4.26 8.76 6.48
CA LYS A 39 -5.70 8.94 6.77
C LYS A 39 -6.04 8.78 8.25
N CYS A 40 -5.61 7.68 8.90
CA CYS A 40 -6.00 7.36 10.27
C CYS A 40 -4.88 7.44 11.30
N GLY A 41 -3.63 7.69 10.88
CA GLY A 41 -2.47 7.81 11.77
C GLY A 41 -1.92 6.50 12.32
N THR A 42 -2.52 5.35 11.98
CA THR A 42 -2.04 4.04 12.44
C THR A 42 -0.65 3.74 11.89
N GLU A 43 0.26 3.29 12.74
CA GLU A 43 1.57 2.80 12.35
C GLU A 43 1.44 1.55 11.46
N ILE A 44 2.15 1.53 10.35
CA ILE A 44 2.14 0.41 9.41
C ILE A 44 3.37 -0.45 9.71
N PRO A 45 3.19 -1.65 10.30
CA PRO A 45 4.31 -2.54 10.55
C PRO A 45 4.84 -3.06 9.22
N VAL A 46 5.87 -2.42 8.69
CA VAL A 46 6.62 -2.91 7.53
C VAL A 46 7.56 -4.00 8.05
N VAL A 47 7.21 -5.26 7.80
CA VAL A 47 8.09 -6.39 8.09
C VAL A 47 9.20 -6.39 7.02
N VAL A 48 10.45 -6.23 7.46
CA VAL A 48 11.65 -6.34 6.60
C VAL A 48 12.09 -7.78 6.44
#